data_AF-A0A4Y2V466-F1
#
_entry.id   AF-A0A4Y2V466-F1
#
_cell.length_a   1.000
_cell.length_b   1.000
_cell.length_c   1.000
_cell.angle_alpha   90.00
_cell.angle_beta   90.00
_cell.angle_gamma   90.00
#
_symmetry.space_group_name_H-M   'P 1'
#
loop_
_entity.id
_entity.type
_entity.pdbx_description
1 polymer ?
#
loop_
_entity_poly.entity_id
_entity_poly.type
_entity_poly.pdbx_seq_one_letter_code
_entity_poly.pdbx_strand_id
1 'polypeptide(L)' 'DHCSSNPCKNDGICEEDGTGFKCICKGPWKGETCEENDHCSSNPCKNDGTCEEDGTGFKCICKGPWKGETCEESE' A
#
# COMPACT_ATOMS: atom_id res chain seq x y z
N ASP A 1 -6.87 -8.59 -26.35
CA ASP A 1 -6.49 -7.41 -25.58
C ASP A 1 -7.09 -7.52 -24.20
N HIS A 2 -6.27 -7.88 -23.20
CA HIS A 2 -6.74 -8.04 -21.81
C HIS A 2 -6.93 -6.70 -21.09
N CYS A 3 -6.36 -5.61 -21.62
CA CYS A 3 -6.49 -4.27 -21.09
C CYS A 3 -7.66 -3.49 -21.69
N SER A 4 -8.25 -3.94 -22.81
CA SER A 4 -9.44 -3.34 -23.44
C SER A 4 -10.63 -3.14 -22.49
N SER A 5 -10.76 -3.95 -21.43
CA SER A 5 -11.83 -3.82 -20.43
C SER A 5 -11.51 -2.83 -19.30
N ASN A 6 -10.31 -2.21 -19.31
CA ASN A 6 -9.79 -1.36 -18.23
C ASN A 6 -9.93 -2.02 -16.84
N PRO A 7 -9.28 -3.17 -16.60
CA PRO A 7 -9.42 -3.89 -15.34
C PRO A 7 -8.82 -3.11 -14.15
N CYS A 8 -7.78 -2.29 -14.38
CA CYS A 8 -7.10 -1.56 -13.32
C CYS A 8 -7.92 -0.36 -12.83
N LYS A 9 -8.10 -0.28 -11.51
CA LYS A 9 -8.79 0.82 -10.81
C LYS A 9 -7.79 1.87 -10.33
N ASN A 10 -8.34 2.97 -9.79
CA ASN A 10 -7.57 3.98 -9.06
C ASN A 10 -6.33 4.50 -9.81
N ASP A 11 -6.51 4.82 -11.10
CA ASP A 11 -5.45 5.33 -11.99
C ASP A 11 -4.25 4.37 -12.20
N GLY A 12 -4.47 3.07 -11.95
CA GLY A 12 -3.53 2.01 -12.28
C GLY A 12 -3.33 1.86 -13.80
N ILE A 13 -2.11 1.56 -14.21
CA ILE A 13 -1.76 1.37 -15.62
C ILE A 13 -1.88 -0.12 -15.96
N CYS A 14 -2.68 -0.45 -16.97
CA CYS A 14 -2.80 -1.82 -17.46
C CYS A 14 -1.70 -2.13 -18.47
N GLU A 15 -0.96 -3.20 -18.26
CA GLU A 15 0.00 -3.77 -19.20
C GLU A 15 -0.41 -5.19 -19.59
N GLU A 16 -0.31 -5.55 -20.87
CA GLU A 16 -0.52 -6.93 -21.29
C GLU A 16 0.69 -7.77 -20.90
N ASP A 17 0.46 -8.85 -20.15
CA ASP A 17 1.50 -9.77 -19.69
C ASP A 17 1.30 -11.14 -20.35
N GLY A 18 1.60 -11.22 -21.65
CA GLY A 18 1.69 -12.44 -22.49
C GLY A 18 0.43 -13.33 -22.56
N THR A 19 0.02 -13.87 -21.42
CA THR A 19 -1.17 -14.70 -21.18
C THR A 19 -2.31 -13.96 -20.48
N GLY A 20 -2.12 -12.70 -20.06
CA GLY A 20 -3.13 -11.94 -19.33
C GLY A 20 -2.86 -10.44 -19.29
N PHE A 21 -3.22 -9.80 -18.17
CA PHE A 21 -2.90 -8.40 -17.88
C PHE A 21 -2.19 -8.30 -16.53
N LYS A 22 -1.50 -7.18 -16.33
CA LYS A 22 -0.89 -6.78 -15.08
C LYS A 22 -1.22 -5.31 -14.82
N CYS A 23 -1.69 -5.00 -13.62
CA CYS A 23 -1.89 -3.61 -13.21
C CYS A 23 -0.66 -3.09 -12.47
N ILE A 24 -0.10 -1.97 -12.97
CA ILE A 24 0.85 -1.16 -12.23
C ILE A 24 0.06 -0.15 -11.42
N CYS A 25 -0.04 -0.41 -10.11
CA CYS A 25 -0.77 0.45 -9.19
C CYS A 25 0.05 1.68 -8.81
N LYS A 26 -0.63 2.83 -8.75
CA LYS A 26 -0.06 4.03 -8.14
C LYS A 26 -0.38 4.01 -6.65
N GLY A 27 0.60 4.32 -5.81
CA GLY A 27 0.38 4.49 -4.38
C GLY A 27 -0.72 5.54 -4.12
N PRO A 28 -1.62 5.30 -3.15
CA PRO A 28 -1.57 4.26 -2.12
C PRO A 28 -2.32 2.97 -2.49
N TRP A 29 -2.44 2.59 -3.77
CA TRP A 29 -3.25 1.45 -4.17
C TRP A 29 -2.42 0.19 -4.45
N LYS A 30 -3.00 -0.97 -4.17
CA LYS A 30 -2.43 -2.31 -4.42
C LYS A 30 -3.55 -3.32 -4.75
N GLY A 31 -3.17 -4.59 -4.92
CA GLY A 31 -4.08 -5.66 -5.36
C GLY A 31 -3.93 -5.96 -6.84
N GLU A 32 -4.62 -6.99 -7.33
CA GLU A 32 -4.52 -7.42 -8.74
C GLU A 32 -5.02 -6.35 -9.71
N THR A 33 -6.03 -5.59 -9.28
CA THR A 33 -6.67 -4.51 -10.05
C THR A 33 -6.52 -3.14 -9.38
N CYS A 34 -5.58 -2.97 -8.45
CA CYS A 34 -5.39 -1.74 -7.69
C CYS A 34 -6.62 -1.32 -6.87
N GLU A 35 -7.40 -2.28 -6.40
CA GLU A 35 -8.66 -2.08 -5.66
C GLU A 35 -8.46 -1.91 -4.14
N GLU A 36 -7.33 -2.35 -3.62
CA GLU A 36 -7.01 -2.30 -2.19
C GLU A 36 -6.16 -1.06 -1.87
N ASN A 37 -6.37 -0.49 -0.68
CA ASN A 37 -5.55 0.61 -0.19
C ASN A 37 -4.37 0.04 0.62
N ASP A 38 -3.15 0.30 0.16
CA ASP A 38 -1.92 0.10 0.91
C ASP A 38 -1.74 1.25 1.91
N HIS A 39 -2.19 1.01 3.13
CA HIS A 39 -2.09 1.95 4.24
C HIS A 39 -0.63 2.22 4.68
N CYS A 40 0.31 1.36 4.28
CA CYS A 40 1.73 1.50 4.56
C CYS A 40 2.53 2.12 3.41
N SER A 41 1.92 2.38 2.25
CA SER A 41 2.58 2.91 1.05
C SER A 41 3.37 4.20 1.28
N SER A 42 2.89 5.09 2.14
CA SER A 42 3.58 6.34 2.50
C SER A 42 4.49 6.23 3.72
N ASN A 43 4.62 5.05 4.31
CA ASN A 43 5.21 4.78 5.61
C ASN A 43 4.79 5.81 6.68
N PRO A 44 3.59 5.65 7.28
CA PRO A 44 3.11 6.58 8.30
C PRO A 44 3.98 6.57 9.58
N CYS A 45 4.73 5.50 9.84
CA CYS A 45 5.51 5.33 11.05
C CYS A 45 6.76 6.21 11.07
N LYS A 46 6.97 6.91 12.19
CA LYS A 46 8.14 7.75 12.49
C LYS A 46 9.20 6.95 13.22
N ASN A 47 10.38 7.56 13.33
CA ASN A 47 11.47 7.09 14.19
C ASN A 47 11.85 5.61 13.97
N ASP A 48 11.98 5.22 12.70
CA ASP A 48 12.28 3.85 12.27
C ASP A 48 11.25 2.80 12.73
N GLY A 49 10.00 3.22 12.97
CA GLY A 49 8.88 2.32 13.17
C GLY A 49 8.59 1.50 11.91
N THR A 50 8.18 0.24 12.12
CA THR A 50 7.79 -0.66 11.03
C THR A 50 6.29 -0.56 10.81
N CYS A 51 5.85 -0.23 9.60
CA CYS A 51 4.44 -0.24 9.24
C CYS A 51 3.99 -1.65 8.87
N GLU A 52 2.92 -2.11 9.49
CA GLU A 52 2.20 -3.32 9.11
C GLU A 52 0.76 -2.94 8.75
N GLU A 53 0.20 -3.56 7.71
CA GLU A 53 -1.22 -3.40 7.45
C GLU A 53 -2.05 -4.17 8.47
N ASP A 54 -3.10 -3.52 8.97
CA ASP A 54 -4.03 -4.09 9.95
C ASP A 54 -5.45 -4.10 9.37
N GLY A 55 -5.66 -4.94 8.36
CA GLY A 55 -6.95 -5.26 7.72
C GLY A 55 -7.68 -4.08 7.06
N THR A 56 -8.10 -3.10 7.86
CA THR A 56 -8.79 -1.87 7.47
C THR A 56 -7.91 -0.61 7.60
N GLY A 57 -6.66 -0.76 8.02
CA GLY A 57 -5.76 0.35 8.30
C GLY A 57 -4.29 -0.07 8.34
N PHE A 58 -3.51 0.66 9.13
CA PHE A 58 -2.11 0.33 9.42
C PHE A 58 -1.89 0.28 10.93
N LYS A 59 -0.80 -0.38 11.32
CA LYS A 59 -0.27 -0.41 12.67
C LYS A 59 1.23 -0.20 12.61
N CYS A 60 1.73 0.72 13.44
CA CYS A 60 3.16 0.93 13.60
C CYS A 60 3.72 0.08 14.74
N ILE A 61 4.75 -0.71 14.44
CA ILE A 61 5.60 -1.34 15.43
C ILE A 61 6.73 -0.37 15.76
N CYS A 62 6.66 0.23 16.94
CA CYS A 62 7.64 1.19 17.40
C CYS A 62 8.89 0.52 17.96
N LYS A 63 10.05 1.06 17.60
CA LYS A 63 11.32 0.71 18.22
C LYS A 63 11.51 1.57 19.47
N GLY A 64 11.82 0.96 20.61
CA GLY A 64 12.10 1.72 21.84
C GLY A 64 13.22 2.76 21.62
N PRO A 65 13.12 3.96 22.21
CA PRO A 65 12.15 4.41 23.23
C PRO A 65 10.86 5.04 22.65
N TRP A 66 10.54 4.83 21.37
CA TRP A 66 9.42 5.51 20.72
C TRP A 66 8.07 4.81 20.97
N LYS A 67 7.00 5.59 21.06
CA LYS A 67 5.60 5.16 21.26
C LYS A 67 4.63 6.12 20.53
N GLY A 68 3.34 5.83 20.61
CA GLY A 68 2.28 6.55 19.88
C GLY A 68 1.76 5.72 18.71
N GLU A 69 0.72 6.21 18.04
CA GLU A 69 0.09 5.52 16.90
C GLU A 69 1.05 5.42 15.71
N THR A 70 1.89 6.44 15.53
CA THR A 70 2.89 6.52 14.47
C THR A 70 4.33 6.56 15.02
N CYS A 71 4.55 6.14 16.28
CA CYS A 71 5.87 6.16 16.93
C CYS A 71 6.49 7.56 17.04
N GLU A 72 5.65 8.60 17.15
CA GLU A 72 6.05 10.01 17.17
C GLU A 72 6.50 10.52 18.54
N GLU A 73 6.16 9.81 19.62
CA GLU A 73 6.48 10.20 20.99
C GLU A 73 7.69 9.42 21.52
N SER A 74 8.57 10.06 22.29
CA SER A 74 9.58 9.36 23.10
C SER A 74 9.04 9.08 24.50
N GLU A 75 9.33 7.90 25.06
CA GLU A 75 9.21 7.64 26.50
C GLU A 75 10.15 8.47 27.35
#